data_AF-A0A099KY98-F1
#
_entry.id   AF-A0A099KY98-F1
#
_cell.length_a   1.000
_cell.length_b   1.000
_cell.length_c   1.000
_cell.angle_alpha   90.00
_cell.angle_beta   90.00
_cell.angle_gamma   90.00
#
_symmetry.space_group_name_H-M   'P 1'
#
loop_
_entity.id
_entity.type
_entity.pdbx_description
1 polymer ?
#
loop_
_entity_poly.entity_id
_entity_poly.type
_entity_poly.pdbx_seq_one_letter_code
_entity_poly.pdbx_strand_id
1 'polypeptide(L)'
;MNTIKFWLLIAISIFWLSACGHDDDDDDDTYVEPPPPMASFPTQVEKPTSMVVNDNGSLVLAASGLSLYTFDNDTMDTSTCEGTVDDLESCAGKWPPLLAGSGAQANDVFTIITRTGGDNQWAMYGQPLYHYYEDVSQGDILGDGLGGIWHLARRMPVAVTTINQLPTYVGFETILTVSDSDGVLTSMRADKHDFTLYTFDPDPLDGSVCSGDCINFWPPLLADAGATAMPPLSIVDVGNGNMQWSFKGKPLYFFLNDINAGDVNGDEVNDVWHTATLEPAIQRTTDNGRSLSATGLVNVLMSVGGEATAMDKDGFSLYTFDPDGDEMSNCLDENDCLANWPAFVPDEGEMDIGDFTRFTRANGTDQWAYKGMPLYFFIGDMNRGEINGDGLGGVWHLIFPEISPDIDTIQQRVFTPKCSGCHGGATPAAGMDLSSVEQSLASLVNVDANNMLFKRVLPSDAMQSYLYLKVTGDPQAGERMPFMQDPLPNEEIQAIKEWIEMMAPVEPPPPVNPNANITWIQDNVFTPICSGCHNNGPTPQGMMNLSSVAESLANLVDVDAVGNAQFKRVLPMDSAQSYLYLKVTGDSQAGAQMPFGGPPLSAEQMQAIKEWIDMGAMP
;
A
#
# COMPACT_ATOMS: atom_id res chain seq x y z
N MET A 1 -1.76 -63.86 31.15
CA MET A 1 -2.61 -65.00 30.72
C MET A 1 -2.96 -64.80 29.25
N ASN A 2 -3.00 -65.91 28.51
CA ASN A 2 -3.23 -66.07 27.06
C ASN A 2 -2.08 -65.69 26.09
N THR A 3 -1.18 -66.67 26.00
CA THR A 3 -0.32 -67.05 24.88
C THR A 3 -1.05 -67.29 23.56
N ILE A 4 -0.43 -67.00 22.42
CA ILE A 4 -0.39 -67.85 21.21
C ILE A 4 0.91 -67.53 20.43
N LYS A 5 1.71 -68.59 20.19
CA LYS A 5 2.89 -68.64 19.30
C LYS A 5 2.44 -69.21 17.96
N PHE A 6 2.95 -68.75 16.81
CA PHE A 6 3.03 -69.58 15.61
C PHE A 6 4.22 -69.21 14.68
N TRP A 7 5.12 -70.19 14.61
CA TRP A 7 6.08 -70.66 13.59
C TRP A 7 6.56 -69.84 12.37
N LEU A 8 7.89 -69.91 12.25
CA LEU A 8 8.80 -69.80 11.11
C LEU A 8 8.35 -70.57 9.84
N LEU A 9 8.66 -70.05 8.64
CA LEU A 9 8.96 -70.87 7.45
C LEU A 9 9.82 -70.08 6.44
N ILE A 10 11.03 -70.59 6.22
CA ILE A 10 12.01 -70.21 5.20
C ILE A 10 11.69 -71.01 3.92
N ALA A 11 11.80 -70.38 2.75
CA ALA A 11 11.85 -71.09 1.47
C ALA A 11 12.98 -70.53 0.60
N ILE A 12 14.05 -71.33 0.47
CA ILE A 12 15.12 -71.22 -0.51
C ILE A 12 14.72 -72.11 -1.69
N SER A 13 14.79 -71.61 -2.92
CA SER A 13 14.67 -72.43 -4.12
C SER A 13 15.77 -72.08 -5.12
N ILE A 14 16.78 -72.96 -5.16
CA ILE A 14 17.74 -73.13 -6.25
C ILE A 14 17.22 -74.28 -7.12
N PHE A 15 17.16 -74.09 -8.44
CA PHE A 15 17.12 -75.20 -9.40
C PHE A 15 18.07 -74.93 -10.57
N TRP A 16 18.98 -75.89 -10.73
CA TRP A 16 19.87 -76.09 -11.87
C TRP A 16 19.14 -76.87 -12.98
N LEU A 17 19.53 -76.64 -14.24
CA LEU A 17 19.45 -77.62 -15.32
C LEU A 17 20.60 -77.41 -16.34
N SER A 18 21.46 -78.44 -16.38
CA SER A 18 22.44 -78.91 -17.39
C SER A 18 21.78 -79.23 -18.76
N ALA A 19 22.39 -79.43 -19.93
CA ALA A 19 23.74 -79.53 -20.55
C ALA A 19 23.51 -79.41 -22.11
N CYS A 20 24.47 -79.19 -23.02
CA CYS A 20 25.49 -80.11 -23.56
C CYS A 20 26.38 -79.35 -24.56
N GLY A 21 27.66 -79.73 -24.68
CA GLY A 21 28.61 -79.18 -25.65
C GLY A 21 28.77 -80.00 -26.94
N HIS A 22 29.40 -79.38 -27.94
CA HIS A 22 30.12 -80.03 -29.04
C HIS A 22 31.15 -79.03 -29.62
N ASP A 23 32.40 -79.48 -29.71
CA ASP A 23 33.56 -78.75 -30.26
C ASP A 23 33.47 -78.63 -31.80
N ASP A 24 33.98 -77.53 -32.34
CA ASP A 24 34.80 -77.53 -33.57
C ASP A 24 35.62 -76.22 -33.60
N ASP A 25 36.92 -76.38 -33.84
CA ASP A 25 37.93 -75.33 -34.05
C ASP A 25 37.55 -74.40 -35.21
N ASP A 26 37.72 -73.08 -35.03
CA ASP A 26 38.20 -72.18 -36.11
C ASP A 26 38.49 -70.76 -35.53
N ASP A 27 39.76 -70.36 -35.70
CA ASP A 27 40.35 -69.02 -35.79
C ASP A 27 39.79 -67.81 -34.99
N ASP A 28 40.62 -67.39 -34.03
CA ASP A 28 41.10 -66.01 -33.81
C ASP A 28 40.44 -64.88 -34.64
N ASP A 29 39.46 -64.19 -34.05
CA ASP A 29 39.38 -62.72 -34.01
C ASP A 29 38.15 -62.32 -33.15
N THR A 30 38.33 -62.29 -31.82
CA THR A 30 37.38 -61.55 -30.98
C THR A 30 37.78 -60.08 -31.02
N TYR A 31 37.14 -59.34 -31.93
CA TYR A 31 37.08 -57.89 -31.82
C TYR A 31 36.39 -57.55 -30.50
N VAL A 32 37.19 -57.35 -29.46
CA VAL A 32 36.75 -56.63 -28.26
C VAL A 32 36.48 -55.22 -28.75
N GLU A 33 35.20 -54.87 -28.83
CA GLU A 33 34.80 -53.48 -29.08
C GLU A 33 35.55 -52.64 -28.04
N PRO A 34 36.39 -51.66 -28.45
CA PRO A 34 36.98 -50.77 -27.46
C PRO A 34 35.83 -50.17 -26.66
N PRO A 35 35.99 -49.97 -25.33
CA PRO A 35 35.00 -49.19 -24.59
C PRO A 35 34.74 -47.92 -25.38
N PRO A 36 33.48 -47.47 -25.51
CA PRO A 36 33.19 -46.23 -26.24
C PRO A 36 34.18 -45.20 -25.72
N PRO A 37 34.84 -44.42 -26.60
CA PRO A 37 35.76 -43.40 -26.13
C PRO A 37 34.98 -42.59 -25.11
N MET A 38 35.48 -42.53 -23.85
CA MET A 38 35.00 -41.55 -22.89
C MET A 38 34.96 -40.25 -23.67
N ALA A 39 33.76 -39.74 -23.92
CA ALA A 39 33.64 -38.49 -24.63
C ALA A 39 34.48 -37.50 -23.82
N SER A 40 35.59 -37.05 -24.40
CA SER A 40 36.39 -35.99 -23.82
C SER A 40 35.43 -34.84 -23.60
N PHE A 41 35.20 -34.45 -22.34
CA PHE A 41 34.34 -33.32 -22.00
C PHE A 41 34.86 -32.10 -22.75
N PRO A 42 34.12 -31.55 -23.71
CA PRO A 42 34.58 -30.33 -24.33
C PRO A 42 34.48 -29.22 -23.29
N THR A 43 35.44 -28.31 -23.31
CA THR A 43 35.26 -26.88 -23.02
C THR A 43 34.03 -26.39 -23.79
N GLN A 44 32.83 -26.64 -23.28
CA GLN A 44 31.61 -26.34 -23.99
C GLN A 44 31.22 -24.89 -23.71
N VAL A 45 31.35 -24.11 -24.77
CA VAL A 45 30.74 -22.79 -24.88
C VAL A 45 29.26 -22.99 -25.12
N GLU A 46 28.47 -23.03 -24.05
CA GLU A 46 27.02 -23.23 -24.13
C GLU A 46 26.29 -22.14 -23.37
N LYS A 47 25.12 -21.72 -23.85
CA LYS A 47 24.31 -20.72 -23.14
C LYS A 47 23.49 -21.44 -22.05
N PRO A 48 23.51 -20.97 -20.80
CA PRO A 48 22.62 -21.50 -19.77
C PRO A 48 21.15 -21.25 -20.16
N THR A 49 20.30 -22.23 -19.85
CA THR A 49 18.86 -22.18 -20.09
C THR A 49 18.15 -22.65 -18.81
N SER A 50 17.17 -21.87 -18.36
CA SER A 50 16.28 -22.34 -17.29
C SER A 50 15.20 -23.23 -17.86
N MET A 51 15.01 -24.38 -17.26
CA MET A 51 13.87 -25.25 -17.53
C MET A 51 13.28 -25.70 -16.19
N VAL A 52 11.95 -25.68 -16.08
CA VAL A 52 11.27 -26.37 -15.00
C VAL A 52 11.40 -27.87 -15.26
N VAL A 53 12.10 -28.58 -14.39
CA VAL A 53 12.31 -30.03 -14.55
C VAL A 53 11.92 -30.73 -13.26
N ASN A 54 10.94 -31.63 -13.36
CA ASN A 54 10.65 -32.71 -12.41
C ASN A 54 10.36 -32.30 -10.94
N ASP A 55 10.31 -33.29 -10.05
CA ASP A 55 10.02 -33.16 -8.61
C ASP A 55 11.11 -32.38 -7.84
N ASN A 56 12.24 -32.07 -8.48
CA ASN A 56 13.35 -31.33 -7.88
C ASN A 56 13.21 -29.81 -8.02
N GLY A 57 12.21 -29.27 -8.73
CA GLY A 57 11.95 -27.83 -8.86
C GLY A 57 12.56 -27.16 -10.10
N SER A 58 12.63 -25.83 -10.13
CA SER A 58 13.23 -25.10 -11.26
C SER A 58 14.75 -25.28 -11.29
N LEU A 59 15.26 -25.91 -12.36
CA LEU A 59 16.70 -26.14 -12.55
C LEU A 59 17.27 -25.23 -13.63
N VAL A 60 18.52 -24.83 -13.46
CA VAL A 60 19.30 -24.25 -14.56
C VAL A 60 20.07 -25.37 -15.23
N LEU A 61 19.84 -25.53 -16.53
CA LEU A 61 20.52 -26.51 -17.38
C LEU A 61 21.43 -25.79 -18.38
N ALA A 62 22.46 -26.47 -18.85
CA ALA A 62 23.11 -26.09 -20.09
C ALA A 62 22.18 -26.38 -21.29
N ALA A 63 22.45 -25.76 -22.44
CA ALA A 63 21.71 -26.05 -23.67
C ALA A 63 21.79 -27.53 -24.10
N SER A 64 22.81 -28.26 -23.62
CA SER A 64 22.94 -29.72 -23.78
C SER A 64 21.92 -30.53 -22.96
N GLY A 65 21.24 -29.91 -21.98
CA GLY A 65 20.29 -30.54 -21.07
C GLY A 65 20.89 -31.02 -19.74
N LEU A 66 22.20 -30.92 -19.56
CA LEU A 66 22.87 -31.27 -18.30
C LEU A 66 22.60 -30.21 -17.22
N SER A 67 22.48 -30.65 -15.97
CA SER A 67 22.32 -29.75 -14.83
C SER A 67 23.56 -28.90 -14.61
N LEU A 68 23.35 -27.68 -14.12
CA LEU A 68 24.41 -26.78 -13.72
C LEU A 68 24.46 -26.66 -12.20
N TYR A 69 25.64 -26.36 -11.70
CA TYR A 69 25.95 -26.31 -10.27
C TYR A 69 26.68 -25.03 -9.91
N THR A 70 26.56 -24.65 -8.65
CA THR A 70 27.35 -23.61 -7.98
C THR A 70 28.23 -24.23 -6.90
N PHE A 71 29.25 -23.48 -6.47
CA PHE A 71 30.28 -23.97 -5.56
C PHE A 71 30.45 -23.02 -4.37
N ASP A 72 30.29 -23.52 -3.14
CA ASP A 72 30.29 -22.68 -1.92
C ASP A 72 31.63 -21.98 -1.65
N ASN A 73 32.74 -22.49 -2.18
CA ASN A 73 34.05 -21.87 -2.02
C ASN A 73 34.30 -20.73 -3.00
N ASP A 74 33.44 -20.55 -4.00
CA ASP A 74 33.51 -19.39 -4.88
C ASP A 74 32.98 -18.14 -4.18
N THR A 75 33.42 -16.98 -4.66
CA THR A 75 32.84 -15.70 -4.25
C THR A 75 32.13 -15.09 -5.44
N MET A 76 31.30 -14.09 -5.19
CA MET A 76 30.60 -13.38 -6.27
C MET A 76 31.59 -12.90 -7.33
N ASP A 77 31.26 -13.19 -8.58
CA ASP A 77 32.03 -12.90 -9.77
C ASP A 77 33.43 -13.54 -9.84
N THR A 78 33.76 -14.49 -8.95
CA THR A 78 35.10 -15.09 -8.84
C THR A 78 35.06 -16.59 -8.58
N SER A 79 35.64 -17.36 -9.51
CA SER A 79 35.86 -18.81 -9.36
C SER A 79 37.19 -19.13 -8.67
N THR A 80 37.14 -20.08 -7.75
CA THR A 80 38.29 -20.71 -7.09
C THR A 80 38.55 -22.14 -7.59
N CYS A 81 37.61 -22.72 -8.32
CA CYS A 81 37.69 -24.08 -8.87
C CYS A 81 38.63 -24.14 -10.08
N GLU A 82 39.93 -24.23 -9.81
CA GLU A 82 40.99 -24.24 -10.84
C GLU A 82 41.34 -25.66 -11.34
N GLY A 83 42.01 -25.73 -12.50
CA GLY A 83 42.45 -26.99 -13.10
C GLY A 83 42.23 -27.02 -14.61
N THR A 84 42.32 -28.22 -15.19
CA THR A 84 42.01 -28.46 -16.61
C THR A 84 41.02 -29.59 -16.74
N VAL A 85 40.13 -29.53 -17.73
CA VAL A 85 39.10 -30.54 -17.97
C VAL A 85 39.64 -31.95 -18.22
N ASP A 86 40.91 -32.07 -18.64
CA ASP A 86 41.59 -33.35 -18.87
C ASP A 86 42.23 -33.96 -17.60
N ASP A 87 42.22 -33.24 -16.48
CA ASP A 87 42.78 -33.69 -15.20
C ASP A 87 41.67 -33.92 -14.18
N LEU A 88 41.14 -35.15 -14.13
CA LEU A 88 40.08 -35.57 -13.20
C LEU A 88 40.51 -35.54 -11.71
N GLU A 89 41.77 -35.25 -11.39
CA GLU A 89 42.19 -34.99 -10.00
C GLU A 89 42.07 -33.51 -9.63
N SER A 90 41.93 -32.62 -10.63
CA SER A 90 41.72 -31.19 -10.42
C SER A 90 40.25 -30.83 -10.18
N CYS A 91 39.99 -29.65 -9.62
CA CYS A 91 38.61 -29.19 -9.40
C CYS A 91 37.89 -29.03 -10.73
N ALA A 92 38.46 -28.29 -11.69
CA ALA A 92 37.87 -28.08 -13.00
C ALA A 92 37.77 -29.35 -13.88
N GLY A 93 38.47 -30.43 -13.52
CA GLY A 93 38.31 -31.74 -14.16
C GLY A 93 37.05 -32.47 -13.71
N LYS A 94 36.78 -32.48 -12.40
CA LYS A 94 35.52 -33.06 -11.85
C LYS A 94 34.33 -32.14 -12.03
N TRP A 95 34.57 -30.83 -12.05
CA TRP A 95 33.57 -29.79 -12.16
C TRP A 95 33.90 -28.85 -13.31
N PRO A 96 33.71 -29.28 -14.57
CA PRO A 96 34.03 -28.45 -15.72
C PRO A 96 33.28 -27.12 -15.70
N PRO A 97 33.97 -25.96 -15.83
CA PRO A 97 33.31 -24.67 -15.88
C PRO A 97 32.49 -24.53 -17.17
N LEU A 98 31.28 -23.97 -17.05
CA LEU A 98 30.48 -23.63 -18.22
C LEU A 98 31.05 -22.37 -18.88
N LEU A 99 31.85 -22.53 -19.93
CA LEU A 99 32.53 -21.41 -20.57
C LEU A 99 31.57 -20.54 -21.39
N ALA A 100 31.85 -19.24 -21.43
CA ALA A 100 31.12 -18.27 -22.23
C ALA A 100 31.85 -17.95 -23.53
N GLY A 101 31.13 -18.00 -24.66
CA GLY A 101 31.71 -17.84 -25.98
C GLY A 101 32.15 -16.42 -26.31
N SER A 102 33.02 -16.28 -27.30
CA SER A 102 33.36 -14.97 -27.87
C SER A 102 32.10 -14.32 -28.45
N GLY A 103 31.61 -13.26 -27.80
CA GLY A 103 30.38 -12.56 -28.16
C GLY A 103 29.14 -12.93 -27.35
N ALA A 104 29.27 -13.80 -26.34
CA ALA A 104 28.22 -14.07 -25.36
C ALA A 104 27.71 -12.76 -24.75
N GLN A 105 26.39 -12.64 -24.63
CA GLN A 105 25.72 -11.47 -24.08
C GLN A 105 25.17 -11.83 -22.70
N ALA A 106 25.70 -11.19 -21.67
CA ALA A 106 25.16 -11.28 -20.32
C ALA A 106 23.77 -10.63 -20.22
N ASN A 107 23.00 -11.02 -19.21
CA ASN A 107 21.81 -10.31 -18.74
C ASN A 107 21.78 -10.34 -17.20
N ASP A 108 20.69 -9.86 -16.60
CA ASP A 108 20.56 -9.71 -15.15
C ASP A 108 20.64 -11.04 -14.38
N VAL A 109 20.29 -12.16 -15.03
CA VAL A 109 20.32 -13.50 -14.41
C VAL A 109 21.61 -14.23 -14.74
N PHE A 110 22.02 -14.24 -16.01
CA PHE A 110 23.20 -14.93 -16.49
C PHE A 110 24.28 -13.92 -16.84
N THR A 111 25.23 -13.78 -15.93
CA THR A 111 26.39 -12.89 -16.05
C THR A 111 27.60 -13.65 -16.61
N ILE A 112 28.67 -12.92 -16.89
CA ILE A 112 29.92 -13.49 -17.40
C ILE A 112 31.06 -13.00 -16.52
N ILE A 113 31.84 -13.94 -15.99
CA ILE A 113 33.05 -13.66 -15.22
C ILE A 113 34.28 -14.01 -16.07
N THR A 114 35.42 -13.40 -15.76
CA THR A 114 36.71 -13.76 -16.36
C THR A 114 37.54 -14.52 -15.34
N ARG A 115 37.90 -15.76 -15.68
CA ARG A 115 38.74 -16.63 -14.85
C ARG A 115 40.20 -16.14 -14.85
N THR A 116 40.99 -16.58 -13.88
CA THR A 116 42.45 -16.34 -13.77
C THR A 116 43.23 -16.74 -15.02
N GLY A 117 42.78 -17.77 -15.73
CA GLY A 117 43.35 -18.23 -17.01
C GLY A 117 43.01 -17.34 -18.22
N GLY A 118 42.12 -16.35 -18.07
CA GLY A 118 41.66 -15.46 -19.13
C GLY A 118 40.40 -15.94 -19.87
N ASP A 119 39.96 -17.17 -19.61
CA ASP A 119 38.71 -17.70 -20.15
C ASP A 119 37.50 -17.03 -19.50
N ASN A 120 36.45 -16.81 -20.29
CA ASN A 120 35.18 -16.32 -19.76
C ASN A 120 34.29 -17.50 -19.36
N GLN A 121 33.61 -17.39 -18.23
CA GLN A 121 32.70 -18.39 -17.69
C GLN A 121 31.33 -17.76 -17.45
N TRP A 122 30.27 -18.52 -17.74
CA TRP A 122 28.92 -18.14 -17.35
C TRP A 122 28.75 -18.24 -15.84
N ALA A 123 28.09 -17.24 -15.29
CA ALA A 123 27.69 -17.20 -13.90
C ALA A 123 26.18 -16.94 -13.80
N MET A 124 25.53 -17.41 -12.74
CA MET A 124 24.15 -17.09 -12.41
C MET A 124 24.15 -16.13 -11.24
N TYR A 125 23.64 -14.91 -11.44
CA TYR A 125 23.74 -13.83 -10.47
C TYR A 125 25.17 -13.65 -9.94
N GLY A 126 26.19 -13.74 -10.82
CA GLY A 126 27.60 -13.66 -10.41
C GLY A 126 28.19 -14.95 -9.80
N GLN A 127 27.39 -15.98 -9.52
CA GLN A 127 27.88 -17.29 -9.06
C GLN A 127 28.38 -18.14 -10.23
N PRO A 128 29.66 -18.56 -10.26
CA PRO A 128 30.21 -19.33 -11.38
C PRO A 128 29.45 -20.65 -11.59
N LEU A 129 29.11 -20.97 -12.84
CA LEU A 129 28.37 -22.18 -13.20
C LEU A 129 29.29 -23.31 -13.66
N TYR A 130 29.01 -24.51 -13.19
CA TYR A 130 29.77 -25.72 -13.49
C TYR A 130 28.87 -26.87 -13.95
N HIS A 131 29.46 -27.81 -14.68
CA HIS A 131 28.91 -29.15 -14.89
C HIS A 131 29.48 -30.12 -13.85
N TYR A 132 28.85 -31.29 -13.71
CA TYR A 132 29.43 -32.42 -12.99
C TYR A 132 29.83 -33.52 -13.97
N TYR A 133 31.06 -34.05 -13.85
CA TYR A 133 31.62 -34.99 -14.83
C TYR A 133 30.92 -36.37 -14.89
N GLU A 134 30.09 -36.73 -13.91
CA GLU A 134 29.32 -37.98 -13.96
C GLU A 134 27.88 -37.79 -14.47
N ASP A 135 27.44 -36.54 -14.67
CA ASP A 135 26.15 -36.27 -15.31
C ASP A 135 26.27 -36.55 -16.82
N VAL A 136 25.52 -37.54 -17.30
CA VAL A 136 25.61 -38.03 -18.68
C VAL A 136 24.27 -37.96 -19.42
N SER A 137 23.18 -37.77 -18.68
CA SER A 137 21.82 -37.66 -19.19
C SER A 137 21.18 -36.34 -18.78
N GLN A 138 20.22 -35.88 -19.60
CA GLN A 138 19.46 -34.69 -19.30
C GLN A 138 18.76 -34.82 -17.94
N GLY A 139 18.95 -33.83 -17.07
CA GLY A 139 18.35 -33.79 -15.73
C GLY A 139 19.04 -34.67 -14.69
N ASP A 140 20.21 -35.28 -14.99
CA ASP A 140 21.06 -35.87 -13.95
C ASP A 140 21.43 -34.78 -12.93
N ILE A 141 21.40 -35.15 -11.65
CA ILE A 141 21.72 -34.26 -10.52
C ILE A 141 22.76 -34.90 -9.58
N LEU A 142 23.64 -35.75 -10.12
CA LEU A 142 24.53 -36.58 -9.30
C LEU A 142 25.56 -35.75 -8.53
N GLY A 143 25.79 -34.51 -8.95
CA GLY A 143 26.65 -33.56 -8.26
C GLY A 143 26.03 -32.91 -7.02
N ASP A 144 24.71 -32.92 -6.88
CA ASP A 144 24.03 -32.17 -5.84
C ASP A 144 24.38 -32.69 -4.44
N GLY A 145 24.78 -31.79 -3.54
CA GLY A 145 25.17 -32.11 -2.16
C GLY A 145 26.52 -32.81 -2.02
N LEU A 146 27.30 -33.01 -3.09
CA LEU A 146 28.61 -33.65 -2.98
C LEU A 146 29.55 -32.83 -2.08
N GLY A 147 30.08 -33.48 -1.05
CA GLY A 147 30.93 -32.82 -0.05
C GLY A 147 30.23 -31.73 0.77
N GLY A 148 28.91 -31.55 0.60
CA GLY A 148 28.13 -30.47 1.21
C GLY A 148 28.45 -29.06 0.70
N ILE A 149 29.20 -28.95 -0.41
CA ILE A 149 29.71 -27.67 -0.93
C ILE A 149 29.37 -27.44 -2.41
N TRP A 150 28.71 -28.41 -3.04
CA TRP A 150 28.27 -28.36 -4.44
C TRP A 150 26.75 -28.47 -4.48
N HIS A 151 26.11 -27.55 -5.18
CA HIS A 151 24.65 -27.45 -5.15
C HIS A 151 24.11 -27.15 -6.55
N LEU A 152 22.93 -27.66 -6.86
CA LEU A 152 22.25 -27.32 -8.10
C LEU A 152 22.05 -25.81 -8.23
N ALA A 153 22.40 -25.28 -9.40
CA ALA A 153 22.12 -23.90 -9.75
C ALA A 153 20.61 -23.70 -9.91
N ARG A 154 20.02 -22.90 -9.02
CA ARG A 154 18.59 -22.60 -8.96
C ARG A 154 18.37 -21.09 -9.01
N ARG A 155 17.33 -20.67 -9.73
CA ARG A 155 16.93 -19.26 -9.71
C ARG A 155 16.39 -18.88 -8.34
N MET A 156 16.50 -17.60 -7.99
CA MET A 156 15.81 -17.05 -6.83
C MET A 156 14.30 -17.35 -6.94
N PRO A 157 13.68 -17.98 -5.93
CA PRO A 157 12.25 -18.33 -5.95
C PRO A 157 11.35 -17.12 -5.61
N VAL A 158 11.90 -15.92 -5.73
CA VAL A 158 11.27 -14.64 -5.39
C VAL A 158 11.42 -13.71 -6.60
N ALA A 159 10.33 -13.03 -6.94
CA ALA A 159 10.31 -11.93 -7.89
C ALA A 159 9.60 -10.72 -7.26
N VAL A 160 9.65 -9.58 -7.95
CA VAL A 160 8.89 -8.38 -7.59
C VAL A 160 7.90 -8.10 -8.71
N THR A 161 6.64 -7.88 -8.35
CA THR A 161 5.59 -7.42 -9.26
C THR A 161 4.82 -6.27 -8.63
N THR A 162 4.00 -5.56 -9.40
CA THR A 162 3.18 -4.46 -8.89
C THR A 162 1.79 -4.96 -8.53
N ILE A 163 1.46 -4.96 -7.24
CA ILE A 163 0.13 -5.30 -6.71
C ILE A 163 -0.43 -4.06 -6.01
N ASN A 164 -1.65 -3.65 -6.38
CA ASN A 164 -2.28 -2.44 -5.84
C ASN A 164 -1.39 -1.19 -5.91
N GLN A 165 -0.65 -1.03 -7.01
CA GLN A 165 0.31 0.08 -7.25
C GLN A 165 1.59 0.05 -6.38
N LEU A 166 1.76 -0.98 -5.56
CA LEU A 166 2.95 -1.18 -4.75
C LEU A 166 3.82 -2.30 -5.33
N PRO A 167 5.14 -2.12 -5.43
CA PRO A 167 6.04 -3.22 -5.73
C PRO A 167 6.10 -4.18 -4.54
N THR A 168 5.74 -5.43 -4.79
CA THR A 168 5.52 -6.47 -3.78
C THR A 168 6.28 -7.73 -4.17
N TYR A 169 6.89 -8.38 -3.17
CA TYR A 169 7.53 -9.68 -3.35
C TYR A 169 6.49 -10.77 -3.60
N VAL A 170 6.76 -11.61 -4.59
CA VAL A 170 5.93 -12.75 -4.98
C VAL A 170 6.80 -13.99 -5.19
N GLY A 171 6.18 -15.16 -5.09
CA GLY A 171 6.81 -16.42 -5.49
C GLY A 171 7.14 -16.43 -6.99
N PHE A 172 8.22 -17.11 -7.35
CA PHE A 172 8.65 -17.25 -8.74
C PHE A 172 8.81 -18.72 -9.12
N GLU A 173 7.99 -19.18 -10.06
CA GLU A 173 7.98 -20.56 -10.58
C GLU A 173 7.71 -21.59 -9.45
N THR A 174 8.43 -22.71 -9.47
CA THR A 174 8.30 -23.80 -8.51
C THR A 174 9.17 -23.56 -7.29
N ILE A 175 8.53 -23.37 -6.13
CA ILE A 175 9.19 -23.06 -4.86
C ILE A 175 9.33 -24.28 -3.94
N LEU A 176 10.19 -24.21 -2.92
CA LEU A 176 10.19 -25.14 -1.79
C LEU A 176 9.27 -24.61 -0.70
N THR A 177 8.39 -25.47 -0.19
CA THR A 177 7.61 -25.18 1.02
C THR A 177 7.41 -26.46 1.82
N VAL A 178 6.64 -26.38 2.89
CA VAL A 178 6.39 -27.48 3.83
C VAL A 178 4.96 -27.40 4.32
N SER A 179 4.38 -28.57 4.59
CA SER A 179 3.14 -28.70 5.37
C SER A 179 3.44 -29.40 6.70
N ASP A 180 2.61 -29.13 7.71
CA ASP A 180 2.69 -29.78 9.01
C ASP A 180 1.51 -30.76 9.18
N SER A 181 1.79 -32.01 9.52
CA SER A 181 0.78 -32.96 9.95
C SER A 181 1.20 -33.60 11.27
N ASP A 182 0.47 -33.30 12.35
CA ASP A 182 0.74 -33.79 13.71
C ASP A 182 2.18 -33.53 14.20
N GLY A 183 2.74 -32.37 13.85
CA GLY A 183 4.11 -31.95 14.19
C GLY A 183 5.18 -32.54 13.29
N VAL A 184 4.79 -33.22 12.21
CA VAL A 184 5.71 -33.76 11.19
C VAL A 184 5.68 -32.85 9.98
N LEU A 185 6.82 -32.19 9.76
CA LEU A 185 7.06 -31.35 8.60
C LEU A 185 7.34 -32.20 7.36
N THR A 186 6.54 -31.99 6.30
CA THR A 186 6.69 -32.67 5.01
C THR A 186 7.00 -31.64 3.93
N SER A 187 8.24 -31.63 3.45
CA SER A 187 8.66 -30.73 2.36
C SER A 187 7.94 -31.08 1.06
N MET A 188 7.55 -30.06 0.30
CA MET A 188 6.93 -30.21 -1.02
C MET A 188 7.34 -29.09 -1.96
N ARG A 189 7.28 -29.37 -3.26
CA ARG A 189 7.38 -28.36 -4.32
C ARG A 189 5.99 -27.92 -4.74
N ALA A 190 5.82 -26.63 -4.97
CA ALA A 190 4.57 -26.06 -5.49
C ALA A 190 4.89 -24.97 -6.51
N ASP A 191 4.11 -24.91 -7.59
CA ASP A 191 4.11 -23.73 -8.46
C ASP A 191 3.38 -22.59 -7.75
N LYS A 192 4.12 -21.51 -7.49
CA LYS A 192 3.65 -20.31 -6.80
C LYS A 192 4.05 -19.06 -7.56
N HIS A 193 4.18 -19.15 -8.88
CA HIS A 193 4.46 -18.01 -9.73
C HIS A 193 3.42 -16.89 -9.50
N ASP A 194 3.91 -15.69 -9.18
CA ASP A 194 3.13 -14.48 -8.90
C ASP A 194 2.19 -14.55 -7.68
N PHE A 195 2.33 -15.55 -6.79
CA PHE A 195 1.61 -15.56 -5.51
C PHE A 195 2.29 -14.62 -4.50
N THR A 196 1.49 -13.78 -3.83
CA THR A 196 1.97 -12.80 -2.86
C THR A 196 2.70 -13.45 -1.70
N LEU A 197 3.83 -12.85 -1.31
CA LEU A 197 4.56 -13.19 -0.11
C LEU A 197 4.21 -12.24 1.03
N TYR A 198 4.27 -12.76 2.25
CA TYR A 198 3.89 -12.06 3.47
C TYR A 198 4.98 -12.15 4.53
N THR A 199 4.99 -11.18 5.43
CA THR A 199 5.76 -11.18 6.68
C THR A 199 4.81 -11.32 7.87
N PHE A 200 5.32 -11.86 8.98
CA PHE A 200 4.55 -12.09 10.20
C PHE A 200 5.10 -11.25 11.35
N ASP A 201 4.26 -10.44 11.97
CA ASP A 201 4.67 -9.50 13.02
C ASP A 201 5.27 -10.17 14.27
N PRO A 202 4.73 -11.28 14.80
CA PRO A 202 5.27 -11.97 15.97
C PRO A 202 6.60 -12.70 15.74
N ASP A 203 7.02 -12.87 14.48
CA ASP A 203 8.34 -13.45 14.21
C ASP A 203 9.44 -12.48 14.66
N PRO A 204 10.44 -12.95 15.43
CA PRO A 204 11.63 -12.14 15.67
C PRO A 204 12.43 -11.98 14.36
N LEU A 205 13.42 -11.08 14.35
CA LEU A 205 14.42 -11.12 13.29
C LEU A 205 15.13 -12.47 13.26
N ASP A 206 15.36 -12.96 12.05
CA ASP A 206 16.08 -14.18 11.74
C ASP A 206 15.52 -15.44 12.42
N GLY A 207 14.23 -15.45 12.76
CA GLY A 207 13.54 -16.58 13.36
C GLY A 207 12.05 -16.58 13.09
N SER A 208 11.41 -17.73 13.30
CA SER A 208 9.96 -17.91 13.11
C SER A 208 9.32 -18.51 14.36
N VAL A 209 8.19 -17.94 14.78
CA VAL A 209 7.30 -18.56 15.78
C VAL A 209 6.14 -19.32 15.11
N CYS A 210 5.96 -19.16 13.80
CA CYS A 210 4.96 -19.91 13.03
C CYS A 210 5.31 -21.41 13.00
N SER A 211 4.49 -22.21 13.68
CA SER A 211 4.66 -23.67 13.84
C SER A 211 3.29 -24.37 13.93
N GLY A 212 3.27 -25.69 13.73
CA GLY A 212 2.02 -26.47 13.77
C GLY A 212 1.03 -25.99 12.71
N ASP A 213 -0.23 -25.80 13.11
CA ASP A 213 -1.30 -25.34 12.20
C ASP A 213 -0.99 -24.01 11.50
N CYS A 214 -0.14 -23.15 12.10
CA CYS A 214 0.28 -21.90 11.45
C CYS A 214 0.91 -22.17 10.08
N ILE A 215 1.79 -23.17 9.97
CA ILE A 215 2.46 -23.55 8.72
C ILE A 215 1.47 -23.98 7.63
N ASN A 216 0.33 -24.55 8.02
CA ASN A 216 -0.67 -25.02 7.06
C ASN A 216 -1.50 -23.86 6.47
N PHE A 217 -1.72 -22.80 7.24
CA PHE A 217 -2.37 -21.57 6.75
C PHE A 217 -1.38 -20.60 6.10
N TRP A 218 -0.14 -20.64 6.56
CA TRP A 218 0.95 -19.77 6.15
C TRP A 218 2.18 -20.60 5.79
N PRO A 219 2.17 -21.30 4.64
CA PRO A 219 3.30 -22.13 4.25
C PRO A 219 4.55 -21.26 4.02
N PRO A 220 5.69 -21.57 4.63
CA PRO A 220 6.90 -20.78 4.48
C PRO A 220 7.52 -20.96 3.10
N LEU A 221 8.17 -19.93 2.59
CA LEU A 221 9.04 -20.02 1.42
C LEU A 221 10.43 -20.53 1.86
N LEU A 222 10.62 -21.84 1.79
CA LEU A 222 11.88 -22.46 2.18
C LEU A 222 12.98 -22.22 1.14
N ALA A 223 14.22 -22.17 1.62
CA ALA A 223 15.41 -22.12 0.80
C ALA A 223 15.91 -23.54 0.51
N ASP A 224 16.31 -23.76 -0.73
CA ASP A 224 17.00 -24.98 -1.13
C ASP A 224 18.36 -25.12 -0.42
N ALA A 225 18.83 -26.36 -0.27
CA ALA A 225 20.20 -26.59 0.20
C ALA A 225 21.20 -25.87 -0.72
N GLY A 226 22.12 -25.12 -0.12
CA GLY A 226 23.11 -24.33 -0.86
C GLY A 226 22.57 -23.07 -1.54
N ALA A 227 21.29 -22.74 -1.36
CA ALA A 227 20.76 -21.48 -1.86
C ALA A 227 21.55 -20.31 -1.27
N THR A 228 21.88 -19.34 -2.11
CA THR A 228 22.57 -18.12 -1.70
C THR A 228 21.65 -16.94 -1.91
N ALA A 229 21.54 -16.08 -0.90
CA ALA A 229 20.75 -14.87 -0.97
C ALA A 229 21.53 -13.69 -1.54
N MET A 230 20.80 -12.75 -2.15
CA MET A 230 21.32 -11.44 -2.53
C MET A 230 20.52 -10.36 -1.80
N PRO A 231 21.18 -9.30 -1.28
CA PRO A 231 20.48 -8.19 -0.66
C PRO A 231 19.41 -7.59 -1.59
N PRO A 232 18.26 -7.15 -1.05
CA PRO A 232 17.91 -7.09 0.38
C PRO A 232 17.33 -8.40 0.95
N LEU A 233 17.29 -9.48 0.16
CA LEU A 233 16.86 -10.80 0.63
C LEU A 233 17.99 -11.51 1.39
N SER A 234 17.58 -12.31 2.36
CA SER A 234 18.44 -13.15 3.18
C SER A 234 17.86 -14.55 3.30
N ILE A 235 18.63 -15.48 3.85
CA ILE A 235 18.16 -16.81 4.24
C ILE A 235 18.41 -16.96 5.75
N VAL A 236 17.39 -17.41 6.47
CA VAL A 236 17.39 -17.52 7.93
C VAL A 236 17.17 -18.97 8.36
N ASP A 237 17.85 -19.39 9.41
CA ASP A 237 17.64 -20.70 10.03
C ASP A 237 16.47 -20.60 11.01
N VAL A 238 15.31 -21.10 10.60
CA VAL A 238 14.08 -21.10 11.42
C VAL A 238 13.97 -22.37 12.28
N GLY A 239 15.05 -23.15 12.41
CA GLY A 239 15.16 -24.31 13.27
C GLY A 239 14.88 -25.65 12.55
N ASN A 240 15.37 -26.73 13.17
CA ASN A 240 15.24 -28.11 12.68
C ASN A 240 15.83 -28.37 11.27
N GLY A 241 16.78 -27.53 10.83
CA GLY A 241 17.42 -27.65 9.52
C GLY A 241 16.62 -27.04 8.37
N ASN A 242 15.53 -26.31 8.66
CA ASN A 242 14.76 -25.59 7.67
C ASN A 242 15.34 -24.19 7.50
N MET A 243 15.85 -23.93 6.31
CA MET A 243 16.28 -22.61 5.87
C MET A 243 15.11 -21.92 5.18
N GLN A 244 14.84 -20.65 5.49
CA GLN A 244 13.71 -19.91 4.92
C GLN A 244 14.20 -18.60 4.30
N TRP A 245 13.64 -18.23 3.15
CA TRP A 245 13.88 -16.91 2.56
C TRP A 245 13.26 -15.82 3.46
N SER A 246 13.99 -14.72 3.62
CA SER A 246 13.57 -13.58 4.43
C SER A 246 13.86 -12.26 3.72
N PHE A 247 13.12 -11.23 4.11
CA PHE A 247 13.32 -9.85 3.69
C PHE A 247 13.56 -8.98 4.93
N LYS A 248 14.67 -8.24 4.98
CA LYS A 248 15.09 -7.45 6.15
C LYS A 248 15.07 -8.28 7.46
N GLY A 249 15.48 -9.55 7.38
CA GLY A 249 15.48 -10.50 8.49
C GLY A 249 14.10 -11.08 8.88
N LYS A 250 13.02 -10.67 8.21
CA LYS A 250 11.67 -11.20 8.44
C LYS A 250 11.39 -12.39 7.50
N PRO A 251 11.05 -13.59 8.01
CA PRO A 251 10.79 -14.75 7.16
C PRO A 251 9.58 -14.52 6.23
N LEU A 252 9.63 -15.09 5.02
CA LEU A 252 8.60 -14.93 3.99
C LEU A 252 7.67 -16.14 3.90
N TYR A 253 6.37 -15.88 3.80
CA TYR A 253 5.30 -16.89 3.77
C TYR A 253 4.36 -16.69 2.59
N PHE A 254 3.72 -17.77 2.15
CA PHE A 254 2.51 -17.71 1.33
C PHE A 254 1.27 -17.79 2.20
N PHE A 255 0.10 -17.46 1.64
CA PHE A 255 -1.18 -17.63 2.32
C PHE A 255 -2.05 -18.70 1.66
N LEU A 256 -2.67 -19.56 2.48
CA LEU A 256 -3.50 -20.68 2.01
C LEU A 256 -4.73 -20.22 1.21
N ASN A 257 -5.32 -19.08 1.56
CA ASN A 257 -6.54 -18.58 0.89
C ASN A 257 -6.25 -17.65 -0.29
N ASP A 258 -4.98 -17.45 -0.66
CA ASP A 258 -4.66 -16.90 -1.98
C ASP A 258 -4.82 -18.02 -3.00
N ILE A 259 -5.77 -17.85 -3.93
CA ILE A 259 -6.15 -18.86 -4.92
C ILE A 259 -5.54 -18.51 -6.28
N ASN A 260 -5.38 -17.22 -6.57
CA ASN A 260 -4.81 -16.71 -7.79
C ASN A 260 -3.54 -15.90 -7.51
N ALA A 261 -2.67 -15.85 -8.51
CA ALA A 261 -1.57 -14.89 -8.56
C ALA A 261 -2.08 -13.45 -8.33
N GLY A 262 -1.36 -12.69 -7.51
CA GLY A 262 -1.71 -11.32 -7.14
C GLY A 262 -2.81 -11.17 -6.08
N ASP A 263 -3.42 -12.26 -5.59
CA ASP A 263 -4.32 -12.19 -4.43
C ASP A 263 -3.55 -11.67 -3.20
N VAL A 264 -4.18 -10.81 -2.40
CA VAL A 264 -3.62 -10.24 -1.16
C VAL A 264 -4.49 -10.57 0.06
N ASN A 265 -5.19 -11.71 0.03
CA ASN A 265 -6.21 -12.00 1.04
C ASN A 265 -5.62 -12.25 2.44
N GLY A 266 -4.30 -12.44 2.52
CA GLY A 266 -3.57 -12.59 3.78
C GLY A 266 -3.23 -11.26 4.45
N ASP A 267 -3.35 -10.14 3.75
CA ASP A 267 -3.00 -8.84 4.32
C ASP A 267 -3.94 -8.48 5.47
N GLU A 268 -3.37 -7.95 6.55
CA GLU A 268 -4.05 -7.57 7.79
C GLU A 268 -4.83 -8.71 8.49
N VAL A 269 -4.59 -9.98 8.15
CA VAL A 269 -5.23 -11.10 8.87
C VAL A 269 -4.82 -11.06 10.34
N ASN A 270 -5.81 -10.85 11.22
CA ASN A 270 -5.61 -10.62 12.66
C ASN A 270 -4.64 -9.47 12.98
N ASP A 271 -4.51 -8.48 12.10
CA ASP A 271 -3.64 -7.29 12.26
C ASP A 271 -2.12 -7.57 12.34
N VAL A 272 -1.69 -8.82 12.09
CA VAL A 272 -0.30 -9.27 12.30
C VAL A 272 0.39 -9.84 11.07
N TRP A 273 -0.33 -9.98 9.95
CA TRP A 273 0.21 -10.43 8.68
C TRP A 273 0.18 -9.29 7.69
N HIS A 274 1.29 -9.10 6.98
CA HIS A 274 1.44 -7.98 6.04
C HIS A 274 2.07 -8.45 4.75
N THR A 275 1.58 -7.96 3.63
CA THR A 275 2.24 -8.13 2.33
C THR A 275 3.70 -7.68 2.41
N ALA A 276 4.61 -8.48 1.83
CA ALA A 276 6.02 -8.15 1.78
C ALA A 276 6.27 -7.14 0.65
N THR A 277 6.03 -5.86 0.92
CA THR A 277 6.29 -4.76 -0.04
C THR A 277 7.73 -4.28 0.03
N LEU A 278 8.18 -3.56 -1.00
CA LEU A 278 9.48 -2.88 -0.99
C LEU A 278 9.41 -1.51 -0.27
N GLU A 279 8.26 -1.13 0.29
CA GLU A 279 8.16 0.11 1.05
C GLU A 279 9.03 0.01 2.32
N PRO A 280 9.73 1.09 2.71
CA PRO A 280 10.61 1.06 3.87
C PRO A 280 9.84 0.92 5.20
N ALA A 281 8.56 1.28 5.22
CA ALA A 281 7.67 1.17 6.36
C ALA A 281 6.23 0.94 5.89
N ILE A 282 5.42 0.35 6.77
CA ILE A 282 4.01 0.06 6.49
C ILE A 282 3.10 0.54 7.63
N GLN A 283 1.83 0.73 7.31
CA GLN A 283 0.80 1.04 8.31
C GLN A 283 0.42 -0.23 9.06
N ARG A 284 0.59 -0.24 10.39
CA ARG A 284 0.23 -1.40 11.24
C ARG A 284 -0.78 -1.01 12.29
N THR A 285 -1.76 -1.88 12.50
CA THR A 285 -2.73 -1.77 13.59
C THR A 285 -2.14 -2.38 14.86
N THR A 286 -2.19 -1.63 15.95
CA THR A 286 -1.77 -2.08 17.29
C THR A 286 -2.85 -1.69 18.31
N ASP A 287 -2.65 -2.05 19.58
CA ASP A 287 -3.50 -1.59 20.68
C ASP A 287 -3.53 -0.05 20.80
N ASN A 288 -2.49 0.63 20.29
CA ASN A 288 -2.37 2.09 20.28
C ASN A 288 -2.96 2.74 19.01
N GLY A 289 -3.66 1.97 18.17
CA GLY A 289 -4.21 2.42 16.89
C GLY A 289 -3.32 2.04 15.70
N ARG A 290 -3.66 2.60 14.52
CA ARG A 290 -2.97 2.32 13.27
C ARG A 290 -1.96 3.41 12.98
N SER A 291 -0.69 3.06 12.83
CA SER A 291 0.38 4.03 12.54
C SER A 291 1.48 3.43 11.69
N LEU A 292 2.28 4.29 11.08
CA LEU A 292 3.40 3.91 10.26
C LEU A 292 4.54 3.37 11.14
N SER A 293 5.04 2.21 10.77
CA SER A 293 6.14 1.55 11.47
C SER A 293 7.09 0.86 10.51
N ALA A 294 8.37 0.82 10.85
CA ALA A 294 9.39 0.19 10.02
C ALA A 294 9.23 -1.35 9.99
N THR A 295 9.76 -1.99 8.95
CA THR A 295 9.77 -3.46 8.84
C THR A 295 11.18 -4.00 8.92
N GLY A 296 11.40 -4.93 9.84
CA GLY A 296 12.65 -5.69 9.95
C GLY A 296 13.86 -4.89 10.43
N LEU A 297 15.03 -5.35 9.97
CA LEU A 297 16.32 -4.72 10.15
C LEU A 297 16.46 -3.50 9.22
N VAL A 298 16.75 -2.32 9.78
CA VAL A 298 16.84 -1.05 9.04
C VAL A 298 18.04 -0.20 9.45
N ASN A 299 18.48 0.71 8.59
CA ASN A 299 19.53 1.65 8.94
C ASN A 299 19.00 2.83 9.75
N VAL A 300 19.72 3.15 10.82
CA VAL A 300 19.39 4.22 11.76
C VAL A 300 20.61 5.12 11.94
N LEU A 301 20.44 6.43 11.76
CA LEU A 301 21.47 7.42 12.07
C LEU A 301 21.22 8.04 13.45
N MET A 302 22.21 7.90 14.33
CA MET A 302 22.24 8.50 15.66
C MET A 302 23.45 9.43 15.80
N SER A 303 23.36 10.40 16.72
CA SER A 303 24.46 11.34 16.98
C SER A 303 25.75 10.66 17.48
N VAL A 304 25.62 9.51 18.15
CA VAL A 304 26.76 8.73 18.62
C VAL A 304 27.26 7.82 17.49
N GLY A 305 28.12 8.34 16.62
CA GLY A 305 28.83 7.54 15.61
C GLY A 305 28.98 8.22 14.25
N GLY A 306 28.10 9.17 13.89
CA GLY A 306 28.17 9.91 12.62
C GLY A 306 27.93 9.07 11.36
N GLU A 307 27.64 7.78 11.51
CA GLU A 307 27.35 6.83 10.44
C GLU A 307 26.07 6.07 10.76
N ALA A 308 25.27 5.78 9.73
CA ALA A 308 24.07 4.98 9.89
C ALA A 308 24.44 3.52 10.21
N THR A 309 23.69 2.90 11.12
CA THR A 309 23.93 1.52 11.54
C THR A 309 22.65 0.70 11.40
N ALA A 310 22.77 -0.55 10.94
CA ALA A 310 21.65 -1.47 10.88
C ALA A 310 21.18 -1.85 12.30
N MET A 311 19.88 -1.76 12.56
CA MET A 311 19.25 -2.04 13.85
C MET A 311 17.91 -2.74 13.66
N ASP A 312 17.55 -3.57 14.63
CA ASP A 312 16.20 -4.10 14.72
C ASP A 312 15.22 -2.99 15.07
N LYS A 313 14.35 -2.65 14.11
CA LYS A 313 13.26 -1.68 14.29
C LYS A 313 11.94 -2.23 13.76
N ASP A 314 11.79 -3.54 13.73
CA ASP A 314 10.56 -4.15 13.25
C ASP A 314 9.36 -3.74 14.11
N GLY A 315 8.40 -3.06 13.48
CA GLY A 315 7.20 -2.54 14.13
C GLY A 315 7.45 -1.38 15.12
N PHE A 316 8.61 -0.74 15.09
CA PHE A 316 8.81 0.53 15.78
C PHE A 316 8.14 1.67 15.02
N SER A 317 7.41 2.51 15.75
CA SER A 317 6.68 3.65 15.22
C SER A 317 7.60 4.72 14.65
N LEU A 318 7.13 5.36 13.58
CA LEU A 318 7.82 6.44 12.89
C LEU A 318 7.12 7.78 13.12
N TYR A 319 7.94 8.83 13.22
CA TYR A 319 7.51 10.16 13.59
C TYR A 319 7.99 11.21 12.59
N THR A 320 7.26 12.32 12.54
CA THR A 320 7.66 13.58 11.89
C THR A 320 7.90 14.68 12.92
N PHE A 321 8.59 15.74 12.49
CA PHE A 321 9.00 16.86 13.32
C PHE A 321 8.53 18.18 12.71
N ASP A 322 7.70 18.96 13.42
CA ASP A 322 7.10 20.19 12.90
C ASP A 322 8.10 21.24 12.37
N PRO A 323 9.27 21.45 12.99
CA PRO A 323 10.26 22.38 12.47
C PRO A 323 10.92 21.92 11.18
N ASP A 324 10.77 20.67 10.74
CA ASP A 324 11.31 20.22 9.46
C ASP A 324 10.62 20.90 8.28
N GLY A 325 11.36 21.04 7.18
CA GLY A 325 10.83 21.47 5.90
C GLY A 325 10.64 20.28 4.96
N ASP A 326 10.03 20.56 3.81
CA ASP A 326 9.91 19.59 2.71
C ASP A 326 11.30 19.08 2.32
N GLU A 327 11.50 17.77 2.50
CA GLU A 327 12.76 17.05 2.27
C GLU A 327 13.97 17.72 2.95
N MET A 328 13.74 18.29 4.14
CA MET A 328 14.76 19.02 4.90
C MET A 328 14.61 18.83 6.40
N SER A 329 15.60 18.19 7.02
CA SER A 329 15.65 17.99 8.46
C SER A 329 16.33 19.15 9.20
N ASN A 330 15.67 19.64 10.26
CA ASN A 330 16.19 20.54 11.30
C ASN A 330 16.59 19.78 12.58
N CYS A 331 16.38 18.46 12.64
CA CYS A 331 16.89 17.58 13.68
C CYS A 331 18.34 17.19 13.37
N LEU A 332 19.32 17.87 13.97
CA LEU A 332 20.73 17.77 13.59
C LEU A 332 21.59 17.13 14.70
N ASP A 333 22.86 16.87 14.40
CA ASP A 333 23.82 16.42 15.42
C ASP A 333 24.23 17.58 16.34
N GLU A 334 24.36 18.79 15.82
CA GLU A 334 24.84 19.95 16.56
C GLU A 334 23.87 20.41 17.67
N ASN A 335 22.61 20.00 17.60
CA ASN A 335 21.59 20.28 18.61
C ASN A 335 21.20 19.03 19.44
N ASP A 336 22.01 17.96 19.37
CA ASP A 336 21.77 16.66 20.05
C ASP A 336 20.39 16.05 19.73
N CYS A 337 19.73 16.47 18.65
CA CYS A 337 18.38 16.00 18.33
C CYS A 337 18.40 14.50 17.97
N LEU A 338 19.36 14.09 17.12
CA LEU A 338 19.56 12.69 16.71
C LEU A 338 19.95 11.74 17.87
N ALA A 339 20.25 12.26 19.07
CA ALA A 339 20.45 11.43 20.25
C ALA A 339 19.12 10.91 20.84
N ASN A 340 18.02 11.63 20.63
CA ASN A 340 16.69 11.26 21.10
C ASN A 340 15.75 10.84 19.96
N TRP A 341 16.01 11.33 18.76
CA TRP A 341 15.21 11.12 17.56
C TRP A 341 16.07 10.62 16.41
N PRO A 342 16.53 9.36 16.46
CA PRO A 342 17.36 8.80 15.40
C PRO A 342 16.66 8.85 14.04
N ALA A 343 17.39 9.24 12.99
CA ALA A 343 16.86 9.33 11.65
C ALA A 343 16.74 7.95 11.00
N PHE A 344 15.66 7.73 10.25
CA PHE A 344 15.44 6.51 9.48
C PHE A 344 16.11 6.61 8.10
N VAL A 345 17.09 5.75 7.84
CA VAL A 345 18.00 5.86 6.71
C VAL A 345 17.75 4.76 5.67
N PRO A 346 17.71 5.08 4.36
CA PRO A 346 17.66 4.07 3.30
C PRO A 346 18.96 3.26 3.19
N ASP A 347 18.85 2.04 2.69
CA ASP A 347 20.01 1.29 2.22
C ASP A 347 20.64 1.96 0.98
N GLU A 348 21.92 1.69 0.74
CA GLU A 348 22.60 2.18 -0.46
C GLU A 348 21.90 1.65 -1.71
N GLY A 349 21.51 2.55 -2.61
CA GLY A 349 20.83 2.20 -3.86
C GLY A 349 19.31 1.95 -3.77
N GLU A 350 18.68 1.99 -2.59
CA GLU A 350 17.21 2.01 -2.50
C GLU A 350 16.64 3.24 -3.24
N MET A 351 15.51 3.09 -3.92
CA MET A 351 14.91 4.16 -4.72
C MET A 351 13.62 4.66 -4.08
N ASP A 352 13.20 5.87 -4.41
CA ASP A 352 11.90 6.40 -4.01
C ASP A 352 10.76 5.45 -4.41
N ILE A 353 9.76 5.33 -3.55
CA ILE A 353 8.67 4.36 -3.70
C ILE A 353 7.37 4.90 -3.10
N GLY A 354 6.34 5.01 -3.93
CA GLY A 354 5.04 5.53 -3.49
C GLY A 354 5.18 6.93 -2.89
N ASP A 355 4.73 7.07 -1.64
CA ASP A 355 4.82 8.31 -0.86
C ASP A 355 6.17 8.49 -0.13
N PHE A 356 7.07 7.50 -0.23
CA PHE A 356 8.40 7.54 0.37
C PHE A 356 9.43 8.11 -0.60
N THR A 357 10.11 9.17 -0.19
CA THR A 357 11.21 9.78 -0.93
C THR A 357 12.48 9.78 -0.12
N ARG A 358 13.62 9.86 -0.80
CA ARG A 358 14.95 10.01 -0.19
C ARG A 358 15.46 11.41 -0.41
N PHE A 359 16.03 12.00 0.64
CA PHE A 359 16.78 13.25 0.51
C PHE A 359 18.12 13.15 1.22
N THR A 360 19.10 13.89 0.71
CA THR A 360 20.45 13.95 1.29
C THR A 360 20.54 15.05 2.32
N ARG A 361 20.86 14.68 3.57
CA ARG A 361 21.10 15.62 4.68
C ARG A 361 22.39 16.41 4.45
N ALA A 362 22.56 17.52 5.19
CA ALA A 362 23.74 18.39 5.06
C ALA A 362 25.09 17.71 5.36
N ASN A 363 25.07 16.64 6.16
CA ASN A 363 26.25 15.81 6.48
C ASN A 363 26.55 14.74 5.40
N GLY A 364 25.72 14.63 4.36
CA GLY A 364 25.89 13.68 3.25
C GLY A 364 25.20 12.33 3.44
N THR A 365 24.56 12.06 4.59
CA THR A 365 23.75 10.85 4.78
C THR A 365 22.35 11.04 4.19
N ASP A 366 21.81 10.02 3.52
CA ASP A 366 20.42 10.05 3.08
C ASP A 366 19.46 9.71 4.22
N GLN A 367 18.22 10.18 4.11
CA GLN A 367 17.14 9.89 5.06
C GLN A 367 15.84 9.67 4.29
N TRP A 368 15.02 8.76 4.80
CA TRP A 368 13.65 8.58 4.33
C TRP A 368 12.77 9.76 4.74
N ALA A 369 11.97 10.24 3.80
CA ALA A 369 10.84 11.12 4.05
C ALA A 369 9.55 10.41 3.62
N TYR A 370 8.44 10.72 4.29
CA TYR A 370 7.10 10.32 3.90
C TYR A 370 6.30 11.58 3.57
N LYS A 371 5.84 11.69 2.32
CA LYS A 371 5.13 12.90 1.81
C LYS A 371 5.92 14.19 2.06
N GLY A 372 7.24 14.12 1.82
CA GLY A 372 8.15 15.24 2.02
C GLY A 372 8.59 15.46 3.48
N MET A 373 7.99 14.78 4.46
CA MET A 373 8.36 14.94 5.88
C MET A 373 9.43 13.93 6.30
N PRO A 374 10.59 14.35 6.83
CA PRO A 374 11.63 13.44 7.29
C PRO A 374 11.17 12.49 8.39
N LEU A 375 11.63 11.23 8.34
CA LEU A 375 11.21 10.15 9.24
C LEU A 375 12.22 9.87 10.36
N TYR A 376 11.71 9.72 11.57
CA TYR A 376 12.51 9.43 12.77
C TYR A 376 11.93 8.29 13.59
N PHE A 377 12.81 7.59 14.30
CA PHE A 377 12.46 6.78 15.46
C PHE A 377 12.54 7.61 16.74
N PHE A 378 11.92 7.16 17.82
CA PHE A 378 12.09 7.73 19.15
C PHE A 378 12.88 6.79 20.06
N ILE A 379 13.89 7.31 20.77
CA ILE A 379 14.75 6.50 21.65
C ILE A 379 14.01 5.99 22.89
N GLY A 380 12.89 6.63 23.27
CA GLY A 380 12.08 6.21 24.40
C GLY A 380 11.14 5.06 24.08
N ASP A 381 10.97 4.71 22.80
CA ASP A 381 10.31 3.48 22.40
C ASP A 381 11.34 2.35 22.46
N MET A 382 11.05 1.36 23.28
CA MET A 382 11.89 0.19 23.56
C MET A 382 11.24 -1.10 23.07
N ASN A 383 9.93 -1.07 22.77
CA ASN A 383 9.19 -2.20 22.25
C ASN A 383 8.40 -1.82 20.99
N ARG A 384 8.09 -2.83 20.18
CA ARG A 384 7.16 -2.75 19.05
C ARG A 384 5.84 -2.08 19.45
N GLY A 385 5.35 -1.19 18.59
CA GLY A 385 4.03 -0.54 18.73
C GLY A 385 3.93 0.48 19.87
N GLU A 386 5.02 0.74 20.59
CA GLU A 386 5.07 1.88 21.50
C GLU A 386 5.03 3.19 20.73
N ILE A 387 4.26 4.15 21.24
CA ILE A 387 4.04 5.46 20.61
C ILE A 387 4.47 6.62 21.51
N ASN A 388 5.45 6.41 22.41
CA ASN A 388 5.75 7.37 23.48
C ASN A 388 6.33 8.70 22.97
N GLY A 389 6.77 8.74 21.71
CA GLY A 389 7.23 9.96 21.04
C GLY A 389 6.10 10.95 20.70
N ASP A 390 4.86 10.48 20.57
CA ASP A 390 3.77 11.30 20.05
C ASP A 390 3.44 12.47 20.99
N GLY A 391 3.29 13.68 20.41
CA GLY A 391 2.96 14.90 21.13
C GLY A 391 4.09 15.45 22.02
N LEU A 392 5.28 14.85 22.05
CA LEU A 392 6.40 15.37 22.84
C LEU A 392 6.75 16.79 22.41
N GLY A 393 6.81 17.70 23.37
CA GLY A 393 7.05 19.12 23.10
C GLY A 393 6.00 19.82 22.23
N GLY A 394 4.90 19.13 21.88
CA GLY A 394 3.88 19.60 20.93
C GLY A 394 4.35 19.73 19.49
N VAL A 395 5.49 19.12 19.13
CA VAL A 395 6.15 19.29 17.82
C VAL A 395 6.55 17.97 17.15
N TRP A 396 6.34 16.84 17.83
CA TRP A 396 6.62 15.50 17.32
C TRP A 396 5.31 14.77 17.15
N HIS A 397 5.10 14.18 15.97
CA HIS A 397 3.83 13.59 15.61
C HIS A 397 4.02 12.19 15.04
N LEU A 398 3.23 11.25 15.57
CA LEU A 398 3.11 9.92 14.99
C LEU A 398 2.48 10.02 13.60
N ILE A 399 2.95 9.18 12.67
CA ILE A 399 2.40 9.15 11.32
C ILE A 399 1.28 8.14 11.29
N PHE A 400 0.09 8.64 11.04
CA PHE A 400 -1.09 7.81 11.00
C PHE A 400 -1.61 7.63 9.56
N PRO A 401 -2.51 6.67 9.27
CA PRO A 401 -3.08 6.56 7.94
C PRO A 401 -3.91 7.81 7.61
N GLU A 402 -3.70 8.36 6.42
CA GLU A 402 -4.55 9.45 5.94
C GLU A 402 -6.00 8.97 5.84
N ILE A 403 -6.86 9.63 6.62
CA ILE A 403 -8.29 9.58 6.39
C ILE A 403 -8.59 10.70 5.39
N SER A 404 -9.13 10.32 4.23
CA SER A 404 -9.55 11.29 3.22
C SER A 404 -10.44 12.37 3.88
N PRO A 405 -10.06 13.67 3.79
CA PRO A 405 -10.75 14.76 4.46
C PRO A 405 -12.03 15.19 3.73
N ASP A 406 -12.81 14.21 3.29
CA ASP A 406 -14.12 14.40 2.65
C ASP A 406 -15.26 13.98 3.60
N ILE A 407 -16.43 14.57 3.39
CA ILE A 407 -17.57 14.35 4.26
C ILE A 407 -18.09 12.91 4.22
N ASP A 408 -17.96 12.18 3.12
CA ASP A 408 -18.40 10.80 3.03
C ASP A 408 -17.53 9.90 3.92
N THR A 409 -16.21 10.09 3.86
CA THR A 409 -15.25 9.37 4.69
C THR A 409 -15.43 9.72 6.17
N ILE A 410 -15.53 11.00 6.53
CA ILE A 410 -15.78 11.44 7.91
C ILE A 410 -17.13 10.91 8.42
N GLN A 411 -18.15 10.89 7.57
CA GLN A 411 -19.45 10.33 7.93
C GLN A 411 -19.34 8.82 8.24
N GLN A 412 -18.63 8.06 7.41
CA GLN A 412 -18.51 6.61 7.56
C GLN A 412 -17.62 6.20 8.74
N ARG A 413 -16.50 6.92 8.95
CA ARG A 413 -15.51 6.55 9.97
C ARG A 413 -15.75 7.19 11.32
N VAL A 414 -16.33 8.39 11.36
CA VAL A 414 -16.49 9.17 12.60
C VAL A 414 -17.95 9.34 12.96
N PHE A 415 -18.71 10.08 12.15
CA PHE A 415 -20.04 10.53 12.59
C PHE A 415 -20.99 9.37 12.82
N THR A 416 -21.13 8.46 11.84
CA THR A 416 -22.03 7.30 11.93
C THR A 416 -21.71 6.38 13.10
N PRO A 417 -20.48 5.84 13.22
CA PRO A 417 -20.18 4.86 14.27
C PRO A 417 -20.02 5.48 15.66
N LYS A 418 -19.55 6.73 15.78
CA LYS A 418 -19.13 7.31 17.08
C LYS A 418 -20.02 8.43 17.59
N CYS A 419 -20.75 9.12 16.71
CA CYS A 419 -21.51 10.32 17.08
C CYS A 419 -23.03 10.13 16.97
N SER A 420 -23.52 9.47 15.91
CA SER A 420 -24.96 9.41 15.58
C SER A 420 -25.80 8.68 16.62
N GLY A 421 -25.19 7.84 17.47
CA GLY A 421 -25.90 7.17 18.58
C GLY A 421 -26.57 8.15 19.57
N CYS A 422 -26.00 9.35 19.74
CA CYS A 422 -26.60 10.43 20.54
C CYS A 422 -27.03 11.63 19.68
N HIS A 423 -26.29 11.90 18.60
CA HIS A 423 -26.54 12.99 17.67
C HIS A 423 -27.29 12.49 16.43
N GLY A 424 -28.35 11.70 16.59
CA GLY A 424 -29.10 11.17 15.46
C GLY A 424 -30.53 10.75 15.82
N GLY A 425 -31.32 10.45 14.80
CA GLY A 425 -32.70 10.01 14.94
C GLY A 425 -33.68 11.14 15.27
N ALA A 426 -34.89 10.80 15.73
CA ALA A 426 -35.99 11.76 15.84
C ALA A 426 -35.80 12.88 16.88
N THR A 427 -34.89 12.69 17.84
CA THR A 427 -34.60 13.66 18.91
C THR A 427 -33.09 13.76 19.14
N PRO A 428 -32.34 14.37 18.21
CA PRO A 428 -30.90 14.41 18.29
C PRO A 428 -30.42 15.32 19.43
N ALA A 429 -29.38 14.90 20.14
CA ALA A 429 -28.77 15.71 21.19
C ALA A 429 -28.31 17.06 20.61
N ALA A 430 -28.62 18.14 21.34
CA ALA A 430 -28.36 19.52 20.93
C ALA A 430 -28.98 19.92 19.58
N GLY A 431 -30.00 19.21 19.08
CA GLY A 431 -30.61 19.49 17.78
C GLY A 431 -29.61 19.35 16.64
N MET A 432 -28.71 18.37 16.72
CA MET A 432 -27.67 18.11 15.73
C MET A 432 -27.81 16.67 15.24
N ASP A 433 -28.32 16.49 14.03
CA ASP A 433 -28.48 15.18 13.41
C ASP A 433 -27.28 14.89 12.50
N LEU A 434 -26.51 13.87 12.87
CA LEU A 434 -25.31 13.40 12.20
C LEU A 434 -25.52 12.01 11.60
N SER A 435 -26.77 11.59 11.36
CA SER A 435 -27.08 10.22 10.91
C SER A 435 -26.83 9.97 9.42
N SER A 436 -26.65 11.01 8.62
CA SER A 436 -26.31 10.94 7.19
C SER A 436 -25.49 12.14 6.78
N VAL A 437 -24.79 12.06 5.64
CA VAL A 437 -24.02 13.18 5.06
C VAL A 437 -24.88 14.45 4.95
N GLU A 438 -26.08 14.33 4.41
CA GLU A 438 -27.00 15.45 4.21
C GLU A 438 -27.37 16.12 5.54
N GLN A 439 -27.74 15.32 6.55
CA GLN A 439 -28.12 15.84 7.87
C GLN A 439 -26.91 16.43 8.61
N SER A 440 -25.75 15.79 8.49
CA SER A 440 -24.49 16.28 9.07
C SER A 440 -24.12 17.64 8.51
N LEU A 441 -24.14 17.81 7.19
CA LEU A 441 -23.88 19.11 6.55
C LEU A 441 -24.88 20.17 7.01
N ALA A 442 -26.17 19.86 6.98
CA ALA A 442 -27.23 20.77 7.40
C ALA A 442 -27.17 21.13 8.89
N SER A 443 -26.67 20.23 9.74
CA SER A 443 -26.57 20.41 11.19
C SER A 443 -25.29 21.11 11.63
N LEU A 444 -24.23 21.09 10.82
CA LEU A 444 -22.90 21.55 11.20
C LEU A 444 -22.49 22.84 10.50
N VAL A 445 -22.60 22.89 9.17
CA VAL A 445 -21.94 23.93 8.37
C VAL A 445 -22.68 25.26 8.51
N ASN A 446 -21.98 26.29 9.00
CA ASN A 446 -22.52 27.64 9.28
C ASN A 446 -23.66 27.73 10.29
N VAL A 447 -23.97 26.64 10.99
CA VAL A 447 -24.99 26.61 12.05
C VAL A 447 -24.38 27.12 13.35
N ASP A 448 -25.11 27.97 14.08
CA ASP A 448 -24.65 28.45 15.39
C ASP A 448 -24.48 27.29 16.38
N ALA A 449 -23.37 27.31 17.13
CA ALA A 449 -23.22 26.42 18.26
C ALA A 449 -24.06 26.94 19.44
N ASN A 450 -24.33 26.06 20.42
CA ASN A 450 -24.96 26.50 21.68
C ASN A 450 -24.06 27.48 22.45
N ASN A 451 -22.74 27.44 22.20
CA ASN A 451 -21.83 28.49 22.59
C ASN A 451 -21.90 29.62 21.54
N MET A 452 -22.43 30.78 21.94
CA MET A 452 -22.68 31.93 21.06
C MET A 452 -21.41 32.53 20.42
N LEU A 453 -20.22 32.07 20.81
CA LEU A 453 -18.95 32.53 20.24
C LEU A 453 -18.57 31.81 18.94
N PHE A 454 -19.15 30.64 18.66
CA PHE A 454 -18.68 29.76 17.60
C PHE A 454 -19.79 29.30 16.65
N LYS A 455 -19.42 29.05 15.40
CA LYS A 455 -20.21 28.17 14.51
C LYS A 455 -19.87 26.71 14.83
N ARG A 456 -20.82 25.81 14.63
CA ARG A 456 -20.59 24.35 14.74
C ARG A 456 -19.45 23.93 13.82
N VAL A 457 -19.53 24.35 12.55
CA VAL A 457 -18.42 24.40 11.60
C VAL A 457 -18.41 25.79 10.95
N LEU A 458 -17.29 26.49 11.06
CA LEU A 458 -16.96 27.70 10.31
C LEU A 458 -16.06 27.28 9.12
N PRO A 459 -16.56 27.32 7.87
CA PRO A 459 -15.75 27.01 6.70
C PRO A 459 -14.42 27.77 6.69
N SER A 460 -13.35 27.11 6.28
CA SER A 460 -11.96 27.61 6.20
C SER A 460 -11.27 27.93 7.54
N ASP A 461 -11.92 27.71 8.69
CA ASP A 461 -11.33 28.03 10.00
C ASP A 461 -11.70 26.96 11.04
N ALA A 462 -10.89 25.90 11.11
CA ALA A 462 -11.05 24.83 12.08
C ALA A 462 -10.87 25.32 13.53
N MET A 463 -9.96 26.28 13.76
CA MET A 463 -9.68 26.81 15.10
C MET A 463 -10.85 27.65 15.66
N GLN A 464 -11.75 28.14 14.81
CA GLN A 464 -13.01 28.79 15.19
C GLN A 464 -14.24 27.89 15.03
N SER A 465 -14.03 26.62 14.65
CA SER A 465 -15.10 25.64 14.49
C SER A 465 -15.33 24.85 15.76
N TYR A 466 -16.53 24.97 16.35
CA TYR A 466 -16.87 24.33 17.61
C TYR A 466 -16.74 22.80 17.56
N LEU A 467 -16.99 22.16 16.42
CA LEU A 467 -16.77 20.73 16.22
C LEU A 467 -15.31 20.35 16.48
N TYR A 468 -14.36 21.02 15.84
CA TYR A 468 -12.93 20.74 15.98
C TYR A 468 -12.45 20.97 17.42
N LEU A 469 -12.86 22.09 18.03
CA LEU A 469 -12.56 22.39 19.43
C LEU A 469 -13.15 21.34 20.39
N LYS A 470 -14.33 20.81 20.10
CA LYS A 470 -14.96 19.74 20.90
C LYS A 470 -14.23 18.42 20.83
N VAL A 471 -13.81 17.98 19.64
CA VAL A 471 -13.15 16.68 19.48
C VAL A 471 -11.70 16.68 20.00
N THR A 472 -11.03 17.84 19.97
CA THR A 472 -9.69 18.04 20.55
C THR A 472 -9.72 18.27 22.06
N GLY A 473 -10.86 18.66 22.63
CA GLY A 473 -10.99 18.95 24.06
C GLY A 473 -10.47 20.33 24.46
N ASP A 474 -10.49 21.30 23.53
CA ASP A 474 -10.12 22.69 23.82
C ASP A 474 -11.02 23.26 24.95
N PRO A 475 -10.43 23.85 26.01
CA PRO A 475 -11.18 24.38 27.15
C PRO A 475 -12.28 25.40 26.77
N GLN A 476 -12.15 26.10 25.65
CA GLN A 476 -13.14 27.06 25.15
C GLN A 476 -14.45 26.40 24.70
N ALA A 477 -14.39 25.13 24.31
CA ALA A 477 -15.55 24.36 23.93
C ALA A 477 -16.15 23.54 25.08
N GLY A 478 -15.53 23.52 26.26
CA GLY A 478 -15.95 22.72 27.42
C GLY A 478 -15.59 21.24 27.24
N GLU A 479 -16.41 20.32 27.80
CA GLU A 479 -16.11 18.88 27.80
C GLU A 479 -15.87 18.30 26.39
N ARG A 480 -14.80 17.50 26.25
CA ARG A 480 -14.37 16.81 25.02
C ARG A 480 -15.46 15.84 24.52
N MET A 481 -15.62 15.77 23.21
CA MET A 481 -16.41 14.73 22.54
C MET A 481 -15.49 13.67 21.90
N PRO A 482 -15.91 12.38 21.89
CA PRO A 482 -17.14 11.84 22.45
C PRO A 482 -17.12 11.85 24.00
N PHE A 483 -18.26 12.21 24.60
CA PHE A 483 -18.35 12.49 26.05
C PHE A 483 -18.22 11.20 26.88
N MET A 484 -17.29 11.21 27.84
CA MET A 484 -16.97 10.05 28.69
C MET A 484 -16.60 8.77 27.91
N GLN A 485 -16.12 8.91 26.68
CA GLN A 485 -15.54 7.83 25.90
C GLN A 485 -14.09 8.16 25.53
N ASP A 486 -13.41 7.21 24.92
CA ASP A 486 -12.04 7.40 24.44
C ASP A 486 -11.97 8.56 23.42
N PRO A 487 -10.84 9.26 23.33
CA PRO A 487 -10.56 10.21 22.23
C PRO A 487 -10.83 9.62 20.85
N LEU A 488 -11.26 10.48 19.93
CA LEU A 488 -11.10 10.14 18.53
C LEU A 488 -9.60 9.97 18.26
N PRO A 489 -9.19 8.99 17.45
CA PRO A 489 -7.83 8.91 16.92
C PRO A 489 -7.44 10.23 16.25
N ASN A 490 -6.16 10.58 16.31
CA ASN A 490 -5.64 11.86 15.81
C ASN A 490 -5.92 12.03 14.31
N GLU A 491 -5.93 10.94 13.55
CA GLU A 491 -6.28 10.86 12.13
C GLU A 491 -7.68 11.36 11.82
N GLU A 492 -8.65 10.95 12.64
CA GLU A 492 -10.04 11.33 12.47
C GLU A 492 -10.23 12.80 12.81
N ILE A 493 -9.51 13.29 13.83
CA ILE A 493 -9.47 14.70 14.20
C ILE A 493 -8.83 15.53 13.07
N GLN A 494 -7.73 15.05 12.49
CA GLN A 494 -7.01 15.72 11.42
C GLN A 494 -7.84 15.77 10.13
N ALA A 495 -8.50 14.66 9.76
CA ALA A 495 -9.42 14.66 8.62
C ALA A 495 -10.59 15.64 8.81
N ILE A 496 -11.15 15.74 10.03
CA ILE A 496 -12.16 16.77 10.35
C ILE A 496 -11.59 18.18 10.18
N LYS A 497 -10.37 18.43 10.65
CA LYS A 497 -9.70 19.74 10.52
C LYS A 497 -9.54 20.12 9.05
N GLU A 498 -8.93 19.25 8.26
CA GLU A 498 -8.68 19.46 6.83
C GLU A 498 -9.97 19.62 6.05
N TRP A 499 -10.99 18.81 6.36
CA TRP A 499 -12.32 18.95 5.75
C TRP A 499 -12.89 20.35 5.97
N ILE A 500 -12.77 20.90 7.18
CA ILE A 500 -13.22 22.27 7.50
C ILE A 500 -12.36 23.31 6.75
N GLU A 501 -11.03 23.16 6.77
CA GLU A 501 -10.08 24.09 6.16
C GLU A 501 -10.20 24.15 4.63
N MET A 502 -10.54 23.05 3.98
CA MET A 502 -10.77 22.97 2.53
C MET A 502 -12.11 23.58 2.09
N MET A 503 -13.06 23.83 3.01
CA MET A 503 -14.31 24.48 2.63
C MET A 503 -14.08 25.93 2.22
N ALA A 504 -14.70 26.36 1.12
CA ALA A 504 -14.68 27.76 0.75
C ALA A 504 -15.30 28.64 1.86
N PRO A 505 -14.68 29.77 2.23
CA PRO A 505 -15.29 30.72 3.15
C PRO A 505 -16.61 31.22 2.56
N VAL A 506 -17.64 31.34 3.41
CA VAL A 506 -18.87 32.03 3.00
C VAL A 506 -18.52 33.50 2.82
N GLU A 507 -18.65 34.02 1.59
CA GLU A 507 -18.49 35.45 1.35
C GLU A 507 -19.41 36.23 2.31
N PRO A 508 -18.94 37.31 2.94
CA PRO A 508 -19.82 38.13 3.77
C PRO A 508 -21.01 38.58 2.91
N PRO A 509 -22.25 38.58 3.45
CA PRO A 509 -23.39 39.06 2.70
C PRO A 509 -23.08 40.48 2.20
N PRO A 510 -23.36 40.79 0.92
CA PRO A 510 -23.16 42.13 0.40
C PRO A 510 -23.90 43.13 1.31
N PRO A 511 -23.38 44.37 1.44
CA PRO A 511 -23.98 45.36 2.34
C PRO A 511 -25.49 45.47 2.06
N VAL A 512 -26.30 45.31 3.13
CA VAL A 512 -27.77 45.30 3.04
C VAL A 512 -28.24 46.57 2.34
N ASN A 513 -28.72 46.41 1.11
CA ASN A 513 -29.38 47.48 0.38
C ASN A 513 -30.69 47.83 1.13
N PRO A 514 -30.83 49.04 1.69
CA PRO A 514 -32.02 49.40 2.46
C PRO A 514 -33.30 49.39 1.60
N ASN A 515 -33.15 49.42 0.27
CA ASN A 515 -34.26 49.41 -0.68
C ASN A 515 -34.75 47.99 -1.02
N ALA A 516 -34.00 46.94 -0.66
CA ALA A 516 -34.32 45.55 -0.99
C ALA A 516 -35.36 44.94 -0.02
N ASN A 517 -36.50 45.62 0.13
CA ASN A 517 -37.64 45.16 0.92
C ASN A 517 -38.96 45.42 0.19
N ILE A 518 -39.99 44.62 0.49
CA ILE A 518 -41.26 44.68 -0.23
C ILE A 518 -42.00 46.01 -0.09
N THR A 519 -41.83 46.72 1.03
CA THR A 519 -42.46 48.04 1.22
C THR A 519 -41.87 49.06 0.25
N TRP A 520 -40.53 49.10 0.15
CA TRP A 520 -39.86 49.99 -0.80
C TRP A 520 -40.17 49.62 -2.25
N ILE A 521 -40.13 48.33 -2.60
CA ILE A 521 -40.46 47.85 -3.95
C ILE A 521 -41.93 48.18 -4.30
N GLN A 522 -42.84 48.06 -3.33
CA GLN A 522 -44.24 48.44 -3.51
C GLN A 522 -44.36 49.93 -3.84
N ASP A 523 -43.71 50.80 -3.08
CA ASP A 523 -43.85 52.25 -3.21
C ASP A 523 -43.12 52.81 -4.44
N ASN A 524 -42.02 52.19 -4.84
CA ASN A 524 -41.12 52.71 -5.88
C ASN A 524 -41.20 51.95 -7.21
N VAL A 525 -41.81 50.76 -7.24
CA VAL A 525 -41.97 49.95 -8.46
C VAL A 525 -43.43 49.55 -8.66
N PHE A 526 -44.00 48.74 -7.77
CA PHE A 526 -45.29 48.11 -8.08
C PHE A 526 -46.43 49.10 -8.16
N THR A 527 -46.58 49.98 -7.18
CA THR A 527 -47.62 51.02 -7.17
C THR A 527 -47.47 51.98 -8.36
N PRO A 528 -46.33 52.67 -8.55
CA PRO A 528 -46.23 53.71 -9.58
C PRO A 528 -46.16 53.17 -11.02
N ILE A 529 -45.67 51.94 -11.24
CA ILE A 529 -45.32 51.44 -12.58
C ILE A 529 -46.19 50.24 -12.98
N CYS A 530 -46.41 49.28 -12.09
CA CYS A 530 -47.01 47.99 -12.44
C CYS A 530 -48.53 47.94 -12.20
N SER A 531 -49.02 48.61 -11.15
CA SER A 531 -50.40 48.50 -10.68
C SER A 531 -51.43 49.05 -11.66
N GLY A 532 -51.04 49.92 -12.60
CA GLY A 532 -51.93 50.39 -13.67
C GLY A 532 -52.55 49.27 -14.51
N CYS A 533 -51.84 48.14 -14.66
CA CYS A 533 -52.31 46.94 -15.35
C CYS A 533 -52.51 45.75 -14.39
N HIS A 534 -51.68 45.64 -13.36
CA HIS A 534 -51.75 44.55 -12.37
C HIS A 534 -52.52 45.01 -11.12
N ASN A 535 -53.84 45.13 -11.23
CA ASN A 535 -54.72 45.65 -10.16
C ASN A 535 -55.88 44.69 -9.86
N ASN A 536 -56.80 45.14 -9.00
CA ASN A 536 -58.04 44.43 -8.66
C ASN A 536 -59.20 44.70 -9.64
N GLY A 537 -58.89 45.04 -10.90
CA GLY A 537 -59.89 45.22 -11.95
C GLY A 537 -60.54 43.89 -12.37
N PRO A 538 -61.62 43.92 -13.18
CA PRO A 538 -62.35 42.71 -13.57
C PRO A 538 -61.56 41.77 -14.49
N THR A 539 -60.49 42.26 -15.14
CA THR A 539 -59.60 41.47 -16.02
C THR A 539 -58.15 41.95 -15.90
N PRO A 540 -57.46 41.69 -14.79
CA PRO A 540 -56.11 42.19 -14.58
C PRO A 540 -55.11 41.38 -15.40
N GLN A 541 -54.15 42.08 -16.03
CA GLN A 541 -53.15 41.43 -16.86
C GLN A 541 -52.33 40.43 -16.03
N GLY A 542 -52.13 39.24 -16.58
CA GLY A 542 -51.41 38.17 -15.90
C GLY A 542 -52.15 37.57 -14.69
N MET A 543 -53.42 37.87 -14.47
CA MET A 543 -54.20 37.44 -13.30
C MET A 543 -53.46 37.76 -11.99
N MET A 544 -53.05 39.02 -11.85
CA MET A 544 -52.16 39.46 -10.78
C MET A 544 -52.60 40.83 -10.26
N ASN A 545 -52.66 40.96 -8.94
CA ASN A 545 -52.94 42.21 -8.24
C ASN A 545 -51.71 42.66 -7.44
N LEU A 546 -51.13 43.80 -7.83
CA LEU A 546 -49.96 44.41 -7.17
C LEU A 546 -50.30 45.76 -6.52
N SER A 547 -51.56 45.96 -6.13
CA SER A 547 -52.05 47.25 -5.62
C SER A 547 -51.70 47.56 -4.16
N SER A 548 -51.23 46.57 -3.39
CA SER A 548 -50.76 46.74 -2.01
C SER A 548 -49.71 45.69 -1.67
N VAL A 549 -48.91 45.91 -0.62
CA VAL A 549 -47.90 44.93 -0.15
C VAL A 549 -48.50 43.54 0.06
N ALA A 550 -49.64 43.46 0.76
CA ALA A 550 -50.30 42.19 1.07
C ALA A 550 -50.72 41.44 -0.20
N GLU A 551 -51.31 42.17 -1.16
CA GLU A 551 -51.72 41.60 -2.45
C GLU A 551 -50.51 41.19 -3.29
N SER A 552 -49.47 42.03 -3.33
CA SER A 552 -48.22 41.74 -4.05
C SER A 552 -47.56 40.46 -3.55
N LEU A 553 -47.41 40.30 -2.23
CA LEU A 553 -46.85 39.06 -1.66
C LEU A 553 -47.70 37.84 -2.01
N ALA A 554 -49.02 37.92 -1.79
CA ALA A 554 -49.95 36.82 -2.05
C ALA A 554 -50.01 36.42 -3.53
N ASN A 555 -49.74 37.36 -4.44
CA ASN A 555 -49.79 37.12 -5.87
C ASN A 555 -48.41 36.80 -6.49
N LEU A 556 -47.30 37.01 -5.80
CA LEU A 556 -45.95 36.84 -6.35
C LEU A 556 -45.21 35.66 -5.75
N VAL A 557 -45.17 35.54 -4.43
CA VAL A 557 -44.28 34.60 -3.74
C VAL A 557 -44.83 33.19 -3.84
N ASP A 558 -44.05 32.26 -4.40
CA ASP A 558 -44.39 30.85 -4.65
C ASP A 558 -45.63 30.59 -5.53
N VAL A 559 -46.12 31.62 -6.21
CA VAL A 559 -47.24 31.52 -7.16
C VAL A 559 -46.71 31.18 -8.56
N ASP A 560 -47.33 30.21 -9.24
CA ASP A 560 -46.95 29.85 -10.62
C ASP A 560 -47.13 31.03 -11.59
N ALA A 561 -46.17 31.19 -12.50
CA ALA A 561 -46.23 32.24 -13.51
C ALA A 561 -47.27 31.97 -14.59
N VAL A 562 -48.09 32.98 -14.87
CA VAL A 562 -49.09 32.93 -15.95
C VAL A 562 -48.40 33.27 -17.27
N GLY A 563 -48.45 32.33 -18.22
CA GLY A 563 -47.83 32.46 -19.54
C GLY A 563 -46.52 31.68 -19.69
N ASN A 564 -45.91 31.22 -18.60
CA ASN A 564 -44.83 30.22 -18.62
C ASN A 564 -44.81 29.45 -17.29
N ALA A 565 -45.46 28.27 -17.26
CA ALA A 565 -45.65 27.48 -16.05
C ALA A 565 -44.36 26.82 -15.52
N GLN A 566 -43.22 26.97 -16.19
CA GLN A 566 -41.92 26.46 -15.71
C GLN A 566 -41.35 27.30 -14.57
N PHE A 567 -41.86 28.52 -14.34
CA PHE A 567 -41.33 29.44 -13.34
C PHE A 567 -42.37 29.79 -12.28
N LYS A 568 -41.89 30.08 -11.07
CA LYS A 568 -42.63 30.85 -10.07
C LYS A 568 -42.54 32.34 -10.41
N ARG A 569 -43.58 33.11 -10.10
CA ARG A 569 -43.59 34.57 -10.23
C ARG A 569 -42.44 35.17 -9.41
N VAL A 570 -42.29 34.72 -8.17
CA VAL A 570 -41.09 34.87 -7.33
C VAL A 570 -40.80 33.52 -6.69
N LEU A 571 -39.59 33.00 -6.91
CA LEU A 571 -39.01 31.87 -6.21
C LEU A 571 -38.08 32.43 -5.12
N PRO A 572 -38.41 32.33 -3.82
CA PRO A 572 -37.54 32.81 -2.76
C PRO A 572 -36.13 32.25 -2.88
N MET A 573 -35.13 33.08 -2.56
CA MET A 573 -33.69 32.77 -2.61
C MET A 573 -33.10 32.59 -4.01
N ASP A 574 -33.88 32.72 -5.09
CA ASP A 574 -33.38 32.54 -6.45
C ASP A 574 -34.02 33.55 -7.44
N SER A 575 -33.40 34.72 -7.55
CA SER A 575 -33.77 35.73 -8.54
C SER A 575 -33.53 35.27 -9.99
N ALA A 576 -32.56 34.38 -10.25
CA ALA A 576 -32.25 33.90 -11.58
C ALA A 576 -33.35 32.99 -12.15
N GLN A 577 -34.12 32.33 -11.28
CA GLN A 577 -35.29 31.52 -11.64
C GLN A 577 -36.63 32.20 -11.31
N SER A 578 -36.61 33.45 -10.85
CA SER A 578 -37.83 34.21 -10.54
C SER A 578 -38.35 34.94 -11.78
N TYR A 579 -39.56 34.56 -12.23
CA TYR A 579 -40.16 35.11 -13.45
C TYR A 579 -40.32 36.63 -13.42
N LEU A 580 -40.58 37.22 -12.24
CA LEU A 580 -40.63 38.67 -12.04
C LEU A 580 -39.30 39.32 -12.43
N TYR A 581 -38.17 38.79 -11.94
CA TYR A 581 -36.86 39.38 -12.19
C TYR A 581 -36.47 39.24 -13.67
N LEU A 582 -36.68 38.05 -14.24
CA LEU A 582 -36.48 37.78 -15.67
C LEU A 582 -37.31 38.71 -16.56
N LYS A 583 -38.57 38.99 -16.17
CA LYS A 583 -39.45 39.92 -16.89
C LYS A 583 -38.95 41.35 -16.85
N VAL A 584 -38.45 41.84 -15.71
CA VAL A 584 -38.02 43.25 -15.60
C VAL A 584 -36.63 43.50 -16.19
N THR A 585 -35.77 42.48 -16.26
CA THR A 585 -34.46 42.55 -16.92
C THR A 585 -34.52 42.29 -18.43
N GLY A 586 -35.63 41.71 -18.92
CA GLY A 586 -35.82 41.40 -20.34
C GLY A 586 -35.11 40.13 -20.78
N ASP A 587 -34.92 39.18 -19.86
CA ASP A 587 -34.35 37.88 -20.20
C ASP A 587 -35.23 37.15 -21.22
N SER A 588 -34.58 36.57 -22.24
CA SER A 588 -35.24 35.85 -23.33
C SER A 588 -36.16 34.71 -22.87
N GLN A 589 -35.89 34.11 -21.71
CA GLN A 589 -36.67 33.02 -21.12
C GLN A 589 -38.06 33.49 -20.64
N ALA A 590 -38.20 34.78 -20.32
CA ALA A 590 -39.45 35.36 -19.86
C ALA A 590 -40.23 36.10 -20.96
N GLY A 591 -39.73 36.14 -22.21
CA GLY A 591 -40.37 36.85 -23.30
C GLY A 591 -40.25 38.38 -23.18
N ALA A 592 -41.26 39.13 -23.60
CA ALA A 592 -41.16 40.59 -23.64
C ALA A 592 -40.96 41.22 -22.25
N GLN A 593 -40.01 42.16 -22.17
CA GLN A 593 -39.64 42.89 -20.96
C GLN A 593 -40.80 43.73 -20.41
N MET A 594 -40.93 43.76 -19.08
CA MET A 594 -41.81 44.66 -18.34
C MET A 594 -41.00 45.84 -17.78
N PRO A 595 -41.54 47.08 -17.79
CA PRO A 595 -42.89 47.48 -18.21
C PRO A 595 -43.08 47.42 -19.73
N PHE A 596 -44.13 46.72 -20.19
CA PHE A 596 -44.34 46.47 -21.61
C PHE A 596 -44.65 47.77 -22.37
N GLY A 597 -43.82 48.10 -23.36
CA GLY A 597 -43.97 49.32 -24.17
C GLY A 597 -43.59 50.62 -23.45
N GLY A 598 -43.04 50.53 -22.22
CA GLY A 598 -42.51 51.66 -21.46
C GLY A 598 -40.98 51.61 -21.34
N PRO A 599 -40.35 52.61 -20.69
CA PRO A 599 -38.94 52.54 -20.35
C PRO A 599 -38.68 51.40 -19.34
N PRO A 600 -37.50 50.76 -19.38
CA PRO A 600 -37.13 49.73 -18.41
C PRO A 600 -37.04 50.31 -16.99
N LEU A 601 -37.14 49.44 -15.99
CA LEU A 601 -36.84 49.84 -14.61
C LEU A 601 -35.39 50.33 -14.50
N SER A 602 -35.14 51.24 -13.56
CA SER A 602 -33.78 51.67 -13.25
C SER A 602 -32.95 50.52 -12.67
N ALA A 603 -31.62 50.61 -12.78
CA ALA A 603 -30.71 49.63 -12.20
C ALA A 603 -30.94 49.46 -10.67
N GLU A 604 -31.23 50.56 -9.97
CA GLU A 604 -31.54 50.53 -8.53
C GLU A 604 -32.81 49.74 -8.22
N GLN A 605 -33.89 49.95 -8.99
CA GLN A 605 -35.13 49.20 -8.83
C GLN A 605 -34.97 47.72 -9.14
N MET A 606 -34.24 47.38 -10.21
CA MET A 606 -33.96 45.98 -10.55
C MET A 606 -33.08 45.31 -9.49
N GLN A 607 -32.06 46.01 -8.99
CA GLN A 607 -31.18 45.50 -7.94
C GLN A 607 -31.96 45.26 -6.63
N ALA A 608 -32.82 46.20 -6.22
CA ALA A 608 -33.67 46.04 -5.04
C ALA A 608 -34.60 44.82 -5.16
N ILE A 609 -35.19 44.58 -6.34
CA ILE A 609 -36.01 43.38 -6.59
C ILE A 609 -35.17 42.12 -6.52
N LYS A 610 -33.99 42.10 -7.16
CA LYS A 610 -33.06 40.96 -7.14
C LYS A 610 -32.72 40.55 -5.71
N GLU A 611 -32.24 41.51 -4.93
CA GLU A 611 -31.77 41.28 -3.57
C GLU A 611 -32.92 40.92 -2.63
N TRP A 612 -34.10 41.53 -2.77
CA TRP A 612 -35.27 41.14 -1.98
C TRP A 612 -35.65 39.67 -2.22
N ILE A 613 -35.61 39.22 -3.48
CA ILE A 613 -35.87 37.81 -3.83
C ILE A 613 -34.79 36.90 -3.24
N ASP A 614 -33.51 37.23 -3.44
CA ASP A 614 -32.38 36.41 -2.98
C ASP A 614 -32.30 36.35 -1.44
N MET A 615 -32.82 37.36 -0.74
CA MET A 615 -33.00 37.35 0.72
C MET A 615 -34.27 36.60 1.19
N GLY A 616 -34.93 35.86 0.29
CA GLY A 616 -36.08 35.01 0.64
C GLY A 616 -37.44 35.68 0.50
N ALA A 617 -37.55 36.81 -0.21
CA ALA A 617 -38.80 37.48 -0.54
C ALA A 617 -39.70 37.79 0.69
N MET A 618 -39.07 38.24 1.78
CA MET A 618 -39.76 38.45 3.07
C MET A 618 -40.78 39.60 3.04
N PRO A 619 -41.87 39.52 3.86
CA PRO A 619 -42.88 40.57 4.02
C PRO A 619 -42.41 41.91 4.59
#